data_AF-A0A7N2R794-F1
#
_entry.id   AF-A0A7N2R794-F1
#
_cell.length_a   1.000
_cell.length_b   1.000
_cell.length_c   1.000
_cell.angle_alpha   90.00
_cell.angle_beta   90.00
_cell.angle_gamma   90.00
#
_symmetry.space_group_name_H-M   'P 1'
#
loop_
_entity.id
_entity.type
_entity.pdbx_description
1 polymer ?
#
loop_
_entity_poly.entity_id
_entity_poly.type
_entity_poly.pdbx_seq_one_letter_code
_entity_poly.pdbx_strand_id
1 'polypeptide(L)'
;MGGAAKYIISAVLGSFAISFAFDHILADKKIFGGTTPKTVANKEWWDETDRKFQAWPRTAGPPVVMNPISRQNFIVKSRTTES
;
A
#
# COMPACT_ATOMS: atom_id res chain seq x y z
N MET A 1 11.40 -43.16 -4.71
CA MET A 1 10.68 -41.91 -4.34
C MET A 1 10.47 -41.11 -5.62
N GLY A 2 9.26 -40.95 -6.17
CA GLY A 2 9.11 -40.19 -7.43
C GLY A 2 7.73 -40.09 -8.07
N GLY A 3 6.76 -40.93 -7.66
CA GLY A 3 5.38 -40.82 -8.14
C GLY A 3 4.57 -39.76 -7.39
N ALA A 4 4.49 -39.90 -6.06
CA ALA A 4 3.69 -39.02 -5.20
C ALA A 4 4.08 -37.53 -5.28
N ALA A 5 5.38 -37.22 -5.40
CA ALA A 5 5.85 -35.84 -5.49
C ALA A 5 5.26 -35.07 -6.69
N LYS A 6 5.10 -35.74 -7.85
CA LYS A 6 4.54 -35.11 -9.05
C LYS A 6 3.08 -34.70 -8.84
N TYR A 7 2.29 -35.56 -8.19
CA TYR A 7 0.89 -35.29 -7.85
C TYR A 7 0.76 -34.21 -6.77
N ILE A 8 1.65 -34.21 -5.78
CA ILE A 8 1.65 -33.19 -4.73
C ILE A 8 1.95 -31.81 -5.35
N ILE A 9 3.00 -31.73 -6.17
CA ILE A 9 3.40 -30.45 -6.80
C ILE A 9 2.29 -29.94 -7.73
N SER A 10 1.69 -30.80 -8.56
CA SER A 10 0.60 -30.38 -9.45
C SER A 10 -0.65 -30.00 -8.68
N ALA A 11 -1.00 -30.72 -7.61
CA ALA A 11 -2.15 -30.38 -6.76
C ALA A 11 -1.95 -29.04 -6.04
N VAL A 12 -0.75 -28.77 -5.52
CA VAL A 12 -0.43 -27.49 -4.87
C VAL A 12 -0.55 -26.34 -5.87
N LEU A 13 0.05 -26.45 -7.06
CA LEU A 13 -0.08 -25.43 -8.09
C LEU A 13 -1.53 -25.22 -8.55
N GLY A 14 -2.29 -26.31 -8.68
CA GLY A 14 -3.72 -26.27 -8.99
C GLY A 14 -4.53 -25.52 -7.92
N SER A 15 -4.22 -25.74 -6.64
CA SER A 15 -4.91 -25.07 -5.53
C SER A 15 -4.69 -23.56 -5.52
N PHE A 16 -3.46 -23.09 -5.81
CA PHE A 16 -3.18 -21.66 -5.96
C PHE A 16 -3.94 -21.03 -7.12
N ALA A 17 -3.99 -21.71 -8.28
CA ALA A 17 -4.72 -21.21 -9.44
C ALA A 17 -6.23 -21.08 -9.16
N ILE A 18 -6.82 -22.10 -8.53
CA ILE A 18 -8.24 -22.08 -8.14
C ILE A 18 -8.48 -20.98 -7.11
N SER A 19 -7.67 -20.91 -6.05
CA SER A 19 -7.80 -19.88 -5.01
C SER A 19 -7.69 -18.47 -5.58
N PHE A 20 -6.75 -18.22 -6.50
CA PHE A 20 -6.61 -16.93 -7.16
C PHE A 20 -7.83 -16.57 -8.01
N ALA A 21 -8.36 -17.53 -8.77
CA ALA A 21 -9.55 -17.29 -9.59
C ALA A 21 -10.78 -16.93 -8.72
N PHE A 22 -10.98 -17.66 -7.61
CA PHE A 22 -12.04 -17.33 -6.66
C PHE A 22 -11.82 -15.97 -6.02
N ASP A 23 -10.62 -15.67 -5.53
CA ASP A 23 -10.30 -14.38 -4.93
C ASP A 23 -10.57 -13.22 -5.91
N HIS A 24 -10.11 -13.33 -7.16
CA HIS A 24 -10.33 -12.29 -8.17
C HIS A 24 -11.82 -12.07 -8.52
N ILE A 25 -12.60 -13.15 -8.63
CA ILE A 25 -14.04 -13.03 -8.91
C ILE A 25 -14.80 -12.46 -7.71
N LEU A 26 -14.41 -12.83 -6.49
CA LEU A 26 -15.10 -12.43 -5.27
C LEU A 26 -14.71 -11.03 -4.80
N ALA A 27 -13.41 -10.74 -4.71
CA ALA A 27 -12.89 -9.51 -4.12
C ALA A 27 -12.78 -8.36 -5.13
N ASP A 28 -12.25 -8.63 -6.33
CA ASP A 28 -12.05 -7.58 -7.33
C ASP A 28 -13.34 -7.29 -8.09
N LYS A 29 -13.99 -8.33 -8.62
CA LYS A 29 -15.25 -8.21 -9.36
C LYS A 29 -16.49 -8.07 -8.47
N LYS A 30 -16.37 -8.36 -7.17
CA LYS A 30 -17.42 -8.13 -6.16
C LYS A 30 -18.77 -8.69 -6.58
N ILE A 31 -18.81 -9.96 -6.99
CA ILE A 31 -20.05 -10.61 -7.44
C ILE A 31 -21.13 -10.67 -6.35
N PHE A 32 -20.73 -10.59 -5.07
CA PHE A 32 -21.64 -10.52 -3.92
C PHE A 32 -21.97 -9.09 -3.49
N GLY A 33 -21.59 -8.09 -4.31
CA GLY A 33 -21.79 -6.68 -4.02
C GLY A 33 -20.68 -6.05 -3.18
N GLY A 34 -20.78 -4.74 -2.99
CA GLY A 34 -19.77 -3.92 -2.34
C GLY A 34 -19.07 -2.97 -3.32
N THR A 35 -18.48 -1.91 -2.79
CA THR A 35 -17.72 -0.92 -3.57
C THR A 35 -16.31 -0.81 -3.04
N THR A 36 -15.34 -0.55 -3.92
CA THR A 36 -13.98 -0.23 -3.48
C THR A 36 -13.99 1.18 -2.88
N PRO A 37 -13.38 1.41 -1.69
CA PRO A 37 -13.28 2.75 -1.12
C PRO A 37 -12.50 3.67 -2.06
N LYS A 38 -12.97 4.90 -2.23
CA LYS A 38 -12.35 5.90 -3.13
C LYS A 38 -10.89 6.19 -2.77
N THR A 39 -10.53 6.04 -1.51
CA THR A 39 -9.16 6.23 -1.01
C THR A 39 -8.15 5.21 -1.54
N VAL A 40 -8.63 4.04 -2.00
CA VAL A 40 -7.79 2.99 -2.59
C VAL A 40 -8.00 2.93 -4.11
N ALA A 41 -9.24 3.17 -4.58
CA ALA A 41 -9.57 3.14 -5.99
C ALA A 41 -9.03 4.35 -6.78
N ASN A 42 -8.87 5.50 -6.14
CA ASN A 42 -8.33 6.70 -6.80
C ASN A 42 -6.80 6.78 -6.60
N LYS A 43 -6.06 6.78 -7.71
CA LYS A 43 -4.61 7.00 -7.70
C LYS A 43 -4.24 8.39 -7.16
N GLU A 44 -5.07 9.40 -7.45
CA GLU A 44 -4.87 10.78 -6.96
C GLU A 44 -4.87 10.84 -5.42
N TRP A 45 -5.69 10.00 -4.76
CA TRP A 45 -5.71 9.96 -3.30
C TRP A 45 -4.36 9.52 -2.72
N TRP A 46 -3.66 8.60 -3.39
CA TRP A 46 -2.32 8.18 -3.00
C TRP A 46 -1.31 9.31 -3.18
N ASP A 47 -1.37 10.03 -4.30
CA ASP A 47 -0.48 11.16 -4.59
C ASP A 47 -0.71 12.33 -3.61
N GLU A 48 -1.98 12.63 -3.30
CA GLU A 48 -2.35 13.65 -2.31
C GLU A 48 -1.93 13.24 -0.90
N THR A 49 -2.13 11.98 -0.53
CA THR A 49 -1.71 11.45 0.76
C THR A 49 -0.19 11.54 0.92
N ASP A 50 0.57 11.20 -0.13
CA ASP A 50 2.03 11.32 -0.10
C ASP A 50 2.49 12.78 0.03
N ARG A 51 1.86 13.71 -0.72
CA ARG A 51 2.10 15.15 -0.58
C ARG A 51 1.79 15.64 0.84
N LYS A 52 0.70 15.17 1.44
CA LYS A 52 0.32 15.53 2.82
C LYS A 52 1.28 14.94 3.85
N PHE A 53 1.91 13.79 3.60
CA PHE A 53 2.97 13.29 4.49
C PHE A 53 4.21 14.17 4.51
N GLN A 54 4.45 14.98 3.47
CA GLN A 54 5.52 15.97 3.47
C GLN A 54 5.16 17.20 4.33
N ALA A 55 3.89 17.59 4.38
CA ALA A 55 3.41 18.78 5.10
C ALA A 55 2.02 18.54 5.71
N TRP A 56 2.00 17.75 6.78
CA TRP A 56 0.78 17.31 7.46
C TRP A 56 0.16 18.47 8.26
N PRO A 57 -1.12 18.79 8.03
CA PRO A 57 -1.77 19.89 8.71
C PRO A 57 -1.94 19.61 10.21
N ARG A 58 -1.69 20.61 11.06
CA ARG A 58 -2.03 20.58 12.49
C ARG A 58 -3.11 21.61 12.78
N THR A 59 -3.93 21.34 13.80
CA THR A 59 -4.99 22.25 14.24
C THR A 59 -4.47 23.58 14.81
N ALA A 60 -3.29 23.58 15.43
CA ALA A 60 -2.71 24.78 16.04
C ALA A 60 -1.17 24.83 15.87
N GLY A 61 -0.69 24.91 14.63
CA GLY A 61 0.72 25.14 14.35
C GLY A 61 1.13 24.90 12.89
N PRO A 62 2.39 25.17 12.53
CA PRO A 62 2.90 24.93 11.18
C PRO A 62 2.81 23.44 10.79
N PRO A 63 2.63 23.13 9.49
CA PRO A 63 2.61 21.76 9.00
C PRO A 63 3.90 20.98 9.31
N VAL A 64 3.79 19.64 9.40
CA VAL A 64 4.93 18.75 9.75
C VAL A 64 5.18 17.72 8.69
N VAL A 65 6.45 17.38 8.55
CA VAL A 65 6.84 16.13 7.95
C VAL A 65 6.39 14.94 8.82
N MET A 66 5.75 13.96 8.21
CA MET A 66 5.38 12.69 8.85
C MET A 66 6.46 11.64 8.61
N ASN A 67 6.69 10.79 9.61
CA ASN A 67 7.65 9.68 9.57
C ASN A 67 9.07 10.10 9.11
N PRO A 68 9.68 11.14 9.72
CA PRO A 68 10.91 11.74 9.20
C PRO A 68 12.12 10.81 9.16
N ILE A 69 12.19 9.80 10.05
CA ILE A 69 13.31 8.84 10.10
C ILE A 69 13.16 7.79 8.99
N SER A 70 12.00 7.13 8.92
CA SER A 70 11.76 6.06 7.94
C SER A 70 11.65 6.60 6.51
N ARG A 71 11.11 7.80 6.32
CA ARG A 71 10.97 8.45 5.01
C ARG A 71 12.14 9.39 4.67
N GLN A 72 13.07 9.59 5.61
CA GLN A 72 14.22 10.49 5.47
C GLN A 72 13.87 11.90 4.97
N ASN A 73 12.68 12.38 5.33
CA ASN A 73 12.13 13.65 4.87
C ASN A 73 12.12 14.68 6.02
N PHE A 74 13.27 14.96 6.60
CA PHE A 74 13.40 15.93 7.67
C PHE A 74 13.88 17.28 7.14
N ILE A 75 13.36 18.36 7.72
CA ILE A 75 13.75 19.73 7.36
C ILE A 75 15.12 20.01 8.00
N VAL A 76 16.16 20.16 7.18
CA VAL A 76 17.50 20.55 7.65
C VAL A 76 17.51 22.06 7.89
N LYS A 77 17.73 22.49 9.13
CA LYS A 77 17.95 23.91 9.43
C LYS A 77 19.35 24.31 8.98
N SER A 78 19.47 25.32 8.13
CA SER A 78 20.75 25.95 7.85
C SER A 78 21.24 26.67 9.12
N ARG A 79 22.50 26.47 9.49
CA ARG A 79 23.15 27.32 10.49
C ARG A 79 23.46 28.63 9.79
N THR A 80 22.77 29.71 10.11
CA THR A 80 23.24 31.04 9.76
C THR A 80 24.48 31.29 10.62
N THR A 81 25.65 31.22 10.01
CA THR A 81 26.87 31.77 10.59
C THR A 81 26.71 33.29 10.47
N GLU A 82 26.10 33.93 11.47
CA GLU A 82 26.21 35.38 11.64
C GLU A 82 27.62 35.67 12.15
N SER A 83 28.39 36.36 11.32
CA SER A 83 29.68 37.02 11.61
C SER A 83 29.51 38.52 11.42
#